data_AF-A0A7H0VHG3-F1
#
_entry.id   AF-A0A7H0VHG3-F1
#
_cell.length_a   1.000
_cell.length_b   1.000
_cell.length_c   1.000
_cell.angle_alpha   90.00
_cell.angle_beta   90.00
_cell.angle_gamma   90.00
#
_symmetry.space_group_name_H-M   'P 1'
#
loop_
_entity.id
_entity.type
_entity.pdbx_description
1 polymer ?
#
loop_
_entity_poly.entity_id
_entity_poly.type
_entity_poly.pdbx_seq_one_letter_code
_entity_poly.pdbx_strand_id
1 'polypeptide(L)'
;MKFKLFTSQENRKDLNSCIFRSDLSGALILIQAGADINGKNDRGIRPIYSALNSDNPKNLKSLIEQGADINIDFGAPLRESFDNCIDGMIQKNRNVPYPESLEMLEILLANGADPEIKDENGERPIDIIPVYAGSPENLNKLKSIFRALIPNIDELLKEQ
;
A
#
# COMPACT_ATOMS: atom_id res chain seq x y z
N MET A 1 5.73 20.80 -27.58
CA MET A 1 4.63 21.58 -27.00
C MET A 1 3.64 20.60 -26.37
N LYS A 2 3.71 20.39 -25.04
CA LYS A 2 2.81 19.46 -24.33
C LYS A 2 1.48 20.18 -24.08
N PHE A 3 0.40 19.73 -24.72
CA PHE A 3 -0.93 20.27 -24.51
C PHE A 3 -1.41 19.93 -23.10
N LYS A 4 -1.47 20.94 -22.22
CA LYS A 4 -2.22 20.91 -20.97
C LYS A 4 -3.70 21.15 -21.31
N LEU A 5 -4.37 20.18 -21.91
CA LEU A 5 -5.81 20.25 -22.13
C LEU A 5 -6.52 19.62 -20.96
N PHE A 6 -6.76 20.40 -19.91
CA PHE A 6 -7.64 19.98 -18.83
C PHE A 6 -8.24 21.23 -18.13
N THR A 7 -9.36 21.74 -18.65
CA THR A 7 -10.29 22.74 -18.06
C THR A 7 -11.58 22.11 -17.45
N SER A 8 -12.00 22.55 -16.25
CA SER A 8 -13.18 22.16 -15.41
C SER A 8 -13.01 20.98 -14.42
N GLN A 9 -13.45 21.21 -13.18
CA GLN A 9 -13.10 20.45 -11.96
C GLN A 9 -14.05 19.29 -11.57
N GLU A 10 -15.17 19.04 -12.26
CA GLU A 10 -16.18 18.08 -11.74
C GLU A 10 -16.30 16.74 -12.46
N ASN A 11 -15.52 16.44 -13.51
CA ASN A 11 -15.61 15.11 -14.14
C ASN A 11 -14.34 14.64 -14.86
N ARG A 12 -13.16 14.96 -14.32
CA ARG A 12 -11.92 14.38 -14.84
C ARG A 12 -11.72 12.98 -14.33
N LYS A 13 -11.83 12.03 -15.24
CA LYS A 13 -11.24 10.71 -15.07
C LYS A 13 -9.73 10.86 -14.91
N ASP A 14 -9.24 10.72 -13.69
CA ASP A 14 -7.81 10.70 -13.36
C ASP A 14 -7.33 9.27 -13.11
N LEU A 15 -6.01 9.06 -13.09
CA LEU A 15 -5.41 7.74 -12.89
C LEU A 15 -5.86 7.10 -11.57
N ASN A 16 -5.94 7.87 -10.49
CA ASN A 16 -6.34 7.38 -9.17
C ASN A 16 -7.77 6.83 -9.17
N SER A 17 -8.70 7.56 -9.78
CA SER A 17 -10.11 7.18 -9.91
C SER A 17 -10.31 5.94 -10.78
N CYS A 18 -9.50 5.76 -11.83
CA CYS A 18 -9.49 4.54 -12.63
C CYS A 18 -9.06 3.34 -11.79
N ILE A 19 -7.94 3.47 -11.08
CA ILE A 19 -7.40 2.41 -10.22
C ILE A 19 -8.41 2.04 -9.14
N PHE A 20 -8.94 3.01 -8.40
CA PHE A 20 -9.90 2.76 -7.32
C PHE A 20 -11.15 2.01 -7.81
N ARG A 21 -11.61 2.32 -9.02
CA ARG A 21 -12.79 1.67 -9.64
C ARG A 21 -12.44 0.39 -10.42
N SER A 22 -11.19 -0.08 -10.36
CA SER A 22 -10.70 -1.23 -11.12
C SER A 22 -10.85 -1.08 -12.65
N ASP A 23 -10.89 0.14 -13.15
CA ASP A 23 -10.87 0.46 -14.58
C ASP A 23 -9.43 0.47 -15.10
N LEU A 24 -8.82 -0.72 -15.17
CA LEU A 24 -7.44 -0.90 -15.59
C LEU A 24 -7.22 -0.46 -17.04
N SER A 25 -8.20 -0.64 -17.92
CA SER A 25 -8.13 -0.13 -19.29
C SER A 25 -8.04 1.40 -19.33
N GLY A 26 -8.87 2.08 -18.53
CA GLY A 26 -8.80 3.53 -18.36
C GLY A 26 -7.48 3.99 -17.75
N ALA A 27 -6.97 3.27 -16.74
CA ALA A 27 -5.69 3.56 -16.13
C ALA A 27 -4.53 3.47 -17.15
N LEU A 28 -4.48 2.40 -17.93
CA LEU A 28 -3.46 2.20 -18.97
C LEU A 28 -3.49 3.29 -20.04
N ILE A 29 -4.69 3.68 -20.50
CA ILE A 29 -4.83 4.79 -21.46
C ILE A 29 -4.26 6.09 -20.89
N LEU A 30 -4.52 6.38 -19.61
CA LEU A 30 -4.02 7.59 -18.97
C LEU A 30 -2.50 7.55 -18.80
N ILE A 31 -1.92 6.42 -18.40
CA ILE A 31 -0.47 6.22 -18.30
C ILE A 31 0.19 6.42 -19.66
N GLN A 32 -0.37 5.82 -20.73
CA GLN A 32 0.11 6.01 -22.10
C GLN A 32 -0.02 7.47 -22.59
N ALA A 33 -1.04 8.19 -22.13
CA ALA A 33 -1.22 9.62 -22.39
C ALA A 33 -0.27 10.51 -21.55
N GLY A 34 0.59 9.93 -20.70
CA GLY A 34 1.60 10.63 -19.91
C GLY A 34 1.15 11.01 -18.50
N ALA A 35 0.10 10.37 -17.96
CA ALA A 35 -0.19 10.45 -16.53
C ALA A 35 1.00 9.86 -15.74
N ASP A 36 1.41 10.57 -14.70
CA ASP A 36 2.50 10.14 -13.83
C ASP A 36 2.00 9.02 -12.89
N ILE A 37 2.58 7.83 -13.01
CA ILE A 37 2.27 6.65 -12.21
C ILE A 37 2.53 6.85 -10.71
N ASN A 38 3.44 7.77 -10.37
CA ASN A 38 3.80 8.13 -8.99
C ASN A 38 3.29 9.52 -8.60
N GLY A 39 2.59 10.19 -9.52
CA GLY A 39 2.12 11.57 -9.34
C GLY A 39 0.91 11.66 -8.43
N LYS A 40 0.81 12.76 -7.68
CA LYS A 40 -0.38 13.07 -6.89
C LYS A 40 -1.51 13.60 -7.79
N ASN A 41 -2.76 13.20 -7.52
CA ASN A 41 -3.92 13.89 -8.08
C ASN A 41 -4.19 15.23 -7.37
N ASP A 42 -5.26 15.91 -7.74
CA ASP A 42 -5.66 17.20 -7.18
C ASP A 42 -6.01 17.14 -5.67
N ARG A 43 -6.19 15.92 -5.11
CA ARG A 43 -6.39 15.69 -3.67
C ARG A 43 -5.09 15.34 -2.94
N GLY A 44 -3.96 15.36 -3.62
CA GLY A 44 -2.67 14.97 -3.03
C GLY A 44 -2.45 13.45 -2.93
N ILE A 45 -3.31 12.63 -3.52
CA ILE A 45 -3.27 11.16 -3.42
C ILE A 45 -2.52 10.57 -4.62
N ARG A 46 -1.61 9.63 -4.37
CA ARG A 46 -0.90 8.88 -5.42
C ARG A 46 -1.66 7.60 -5.81
N PRO A 47 -1.50 7.12 -7.06
CA PRO A 47 -2.20 5.93 -7.56
C PRO A 47 -2.05 4.71 -6.67
N ILE A 48 -0.86 4.45 -6.11
CA ILE A 48 -0.62 3.29 -5.27
C ILE A 48 -1.53 3.25 -4.03
N TYR A 49 -1.80 4.38 -3.38
CA TYR A 49 -2.75 4.44 -2.25
C TYR A 49 -4.20 4.20 -2.69
N SER A 50 -4.55 4.60 -3.91
CA SER A 50 -5.87 4.26 -4.47
C SER A 50 -6.01 2.76 -4.74
N ALA A 51 -4.92 2.06 -5.07
CA ALA A 51 -4.94 0.61 -5.20
C ALA A 51 -5.06 -0.08 -3.84
N LEU A 52 -4.28 0.35 -2.84
CA LEU A 52 -4.34 -0.19 -1.48
C LEU A 52 -5.75 -0.05 -0.88
N ASN A 53 -6.37 1.11 -1.05
CA ASN A 53 -7.73 1.39 -0.54
C ASN A 53 -8.86 0.76 -1.35
N SER A 54 -8.54 0.11 -2.48
CA SER A 54 -9.54 -0.60 -3.29
C SER A 54 -9.79 -2.04 -2.84
N ASP A 55 -8.99 -2.55 -1.89
CA ASP A 55 -8.98 -3.96 -1.46
C ASP A 55 -8.92 -4.97 -2.62
N ASN A 56 -8.35 -4.55 -3.75
CA ASN A 56 -8.24 -5.37 -4.95
C ASN A 56 -6.76 -5.55 -5.34
N PRO A 57 -6.16 -6.71 -4.99
CA PRO A 57 -4.77 -7.04 -5.32
C PRO A 57 -4.40 -6.89 -6.81
N LYS A 58 -5.37 -7.03 -7.72
CA LYS A 58 -5.13 -6.84 -9.17
C LYS A 58 -4.79 -5.39 -9.52
N ASN A 59 -5.37 -4.43 -8.82
CA ASN A 59 -5.08 -3.02 -9.04
C ASN A 59 -3.64 -2.69 -8.64
N LEU A 60 -3.20 -3.23 -7.50
CA LEU A 60 -1.82 -3.07 -7.03
C LEU A 60 -0.83 -3.75 -7.98
N LYS A 61 -1.07 -5.01 -8.36
CA LYS A 61 -0.26 -5.74 -9.35
C LYS A 61 -0.11 -4.94 -10.65
N SER A 62 -1.23 -4.44 -11.19
CA SER A 62 -1.21 -3.67 -12.44
C SER A 62 -0.36 -2.39 -12.32
N LEU A 63 -0.46 -1.65 -11.21
CA LEU A 63 0.38 -0.46 -11.01
C LEU A 63 1.88 -0.81 -10.94
N ILE A 64 2.24 -1.87 -10.21
CA ILE A 64 3.62 -2.33 -10.10
C ILE A 64 4.16 -2.76 -11.47
N GLU A 65 3.38 -3.48 -12.26
CA GLU A 65 3.73 -3.86 -13.65
C GLU A 65 3.94 -2.64 -14.56
N GLN A 66 3.30 -1.51 -14.27
CA GLN A 66 3.49 -0.24 -14.98
C GLN A 66 4.64 0.63 -14.39
N GLY A 67 5.40 0.11 -13.42
CA GLY A 67 6.56 0.80 -12.84
C GLY A 67 6.23 1.77 -11.71
N ALA A 68 5.12 1.55 -10.98
CA ALA A 68 4.86 2.28 -9.75
C ALA A 68 6.00 2.06 -8.74
N ASP A 69 6.44 3.14 -8.09
CA ASP A 69 7.45 3.08 -7.05
C ASP A 69 6.85 2.52 -5.76
N ILE A 70 7.30 1.32 -5.40
CA ILE A 70 6.82 0.55 -4.24
C ILE A 70 7.30 1.17 -2.93
N ASN A 71 8.45 1.85 -2.93
CA ASN A 71 9.05 2.44 -1.73
C ASN A 71 8.82 3.95 -1.64
N ILE A 72 7.84 4.48 -2.38
CA ILE A 72 7.47 5.90 -2.37
C ILE A 72 7.21 6.38 -0.94
N ASP A 73 7.57 7.64 -0.66
CA ASP A 73 7.43 8.26 0.66
C ASP A 73 7.97 7.37 1.80
N PHE A 74 9.20 6.87 1.63
CA PHE A 74 9.91 6.08 2.65
C PHE A 74 9.17 4.78 3.02
N GLY A 75 8.69 4.03 2.03
CA GLY A 75 8.00 2.75 2.26
C GLY A 75 6.60 2.88 2.84
N ALA A 76 6.00 4.07 2.78
CA ALA A 76 4.63 4.31 3.22
C ALA A 76 3.59 3.34 2.62
N PRO A 77 3.67 2.86 1.37
CA PRO A 77 2.74 1.84 0.87
C PRO A 77 2.73 0.55 1.69
N LEU A 78 3.91 0.06 2.10
CA LEU A 78 4.00 -1.14 2.93
C LEU A 78 3.43 -0.89 4.33
N ARG A 79 3.70 0.30 4.90
CA ARG A 79 3.14 0.71 6.18
C ARG A 79 1.62 0.76 6.14
N GLU A 80 1.06 1.42 5.13
CA GLU A 80 -0.39 1.53 4.89
C GLU A 80 -1.03 0.14 4.73
N SER A 81 -0.36 -0.78 4.02
CA SER A 81 -0.87 -2.14 3.85
C SER A 81 -0.88 -2.93 5.17
N PHE A 82 0.08 -2.70 6.08
CA PHE A 82 0.02 -3.26 7.43
C PHE A 82 -1.11 -2.65 8.25
N ASP A 83 -1.25 -1.32 8.19
CA ASP A 83 -2.30 -0.54 8.85
C ASP A 83 -3.68 -1.09 8.51
N ASN A 84 -4.02 -1.09 7.21
CA ASN A 84 -5.30 -1.59 6.70
C ASN A 84 -5.56 -3.06 7.08
N CYS A 85 -4.53 -3.91 7.02
CA CYS A 85 -4.65 -5.33 7.35
C CYS A 85 -4.97 -5.55 8.83
N ILE A 86 -4.23 -4.89 9.73
CA ILE A 86 -4.38 -5.06 11.18
C ILE A 86 -5.63 -4.34 11.69
N ASP A 87 -5.90 -3.12 11.22
CA ASP A 87 -7.10 -2.36 11.56
C ASP A 87 -8.37 -3.10 11.13
N GLY A 88 -8.40 -3.64 9.90
CA GLY A 88 -9.50 -4.46 9.41
C GLY A 88 -9.76 -5.71 10.26
N MET A 89 -8.71 -6.34 10.78
CA MET A 89 -8.86 -7.45 11.73
C MET A 89 -9.48 -6.99 13.05
N ILE A 90 -9.00 -5.89 13.62
CA ILE A 90 -9.46 -5.36 14.90
C ILE A 90 -10.93 -4.92 14.82
N GLN A 91 -11.27 -4.10 13.82
CA GLN A 91 -12.63 -3.59 13.62
C GLN A 91 -13.67 -4.69 13.44
N LYS A 92 -13.25 -5.84 12.90
CA LYS A 92 -14.12 -6.98 12.61
C LYS A 92 -13.94 -8.13 13.60
N ASN A 93 -13.14 -7.92 14.65
CA ASN A 93 -12.83 -8.90 15.69
C ASN A 93 -12.38 -10.26 15.12
N ARG A 94 -11.45 -10.23 14.15
CA ARG A 94 -10.91 -11.41 13.48
C ARG A 94 -9.54 -11.78 14.04
N ASN A 95 -9.28 -13.08 14.16
CA ASN A 95 -7.96 -13.60 14.55
C ASN A 95 -7.02 -13.82 13.35
N VAL A 96 -7.53 -13.69 12.12
CA VAL A 96 -6.77 -13.86 10.87
C VAL A 96 -7.11 -12.73 9.90
N PRO A 97 -6.14 -12.25 9.10
CA PRO A 97 -6.35 -11.25 8.05
C PRO A 97 -7.45 -11.63 7.06
N TYR A 98 -7.92 -10.62 6.33
CA TYR A 98 -8.59 -10.87 5.06
C TYR A 98 -7.58 -11.42 4.04
N PRO A 99 -7.93 -12.44 3.24
CA PRO A 99 -7.05 -12.96 2.21
C PRO A 99 -6.51 -11.86 1.27
N GLU A 100 -7.36 -10.92 0.89
CA GLU A 100 -7.03 -9.81 0.00
C GLU A 100 -5.99 -8.87 0.64
N SER A 101 -6.14 -8.53 1.92
CA SER A 101 -5.18 -7.70 2.65
C SER A 101 -3.83 -8.41 2.82
N LEU A 102 -3.83 -9.73 3.01
CA LEU A 102 -2.60 -10.52 3.07
C LEU A 102 -1.93 -10.60 1.69
N GLU A 103 -2.71 -10.75 0.62
CA GLU A 103 -2.20 -10.74 -0.75
C GLU A 103 -1.61 -9.38 -1.12
N MET A 104 -2.19 -8.26 -0.66
CA MET A 104 -1.58 -6.92 -0.84
C MET A 104 -0.18 -6.85 -0.22
N LEU A 105 -0.02 -7.31 1.02
CA LEU A 105 1.28 -7.37 1.69
C LEU A 105 2.26 -8.28 0.95
N GLU A 106 1.81 -9.45 0.52
CA GLU A 106 2.62 -10.40 -0.26
C GLU A 106 3.10 -9.77 -1.56
N ILE A 107 2.23 -9.09 -2.31
CA ILE A 107 2.59 -8.39 -3.55
C ILE A 107 3.66 -7.34 -3.29
N LEU A 108 3.49 -6.49 -2.27
CA LEU A 108 4.47 -5.44 -1.96
C LEU A 108 5.83 -6.04 -1.61
N LEU A 109 5.87 -6.98 -0.67
CA LEU A 109 7.12 -7.60 -0.19
C LEU A 109 7.80 -8.41 -1.30
N ALA A 110 7.05 -9.19 -2.09
CA ALA A 110 7.58 -9.97 -3.20
C ALA A 110 8.14 -9.09 -4.33
N ASN A 111 7.69 -7.84 -4.44
CA ASN A 111 8.18 -6.88 -5.43
C ASN A 111 9.17 -5.85 -4.85
N GLY A 112 9.74 -6.11 -3.67
CA GLY A 112 10.86 -5.34 -3.14
C GLY A 112 10.46 -4.14 -2.27
N ALA A 113 9.26 -4.15 -1.70
CA ALA A 113 8.95 -3.25 -0.58
C ALA A 113 9.91 -3.52 0.58
N ASP A 114 10.56 -2.47 1.05
CA ASP A 114 11.55 -2.55 2.13
C ASP A 114 10.86 -2.35 3.49
N PRO A 115 10.79 -3.36 4.37
CA PRO A 115 10.24 -3.19 5.72
C PRO A 115 11.16 -2.43 6.67
N GLU A 116 12.43 -2.18 6.30
CA GLU A 116 13.44 -1.54 7.13
C GLU A 116 13.75 -0.10 6.73
N ILE A 117 13.22 0.38 5.61
CA ILE A 117 13.33 1.78 5.20
C ILE A 117 12.80 2.68 6.31
N LYS A 118 13.51 3.77 6.61
CA LYS A 118 13.13 4.71 7.66
C LYS A 118 12.53 5.96 7.06
N ASP A 119 11.42 6.40 7.63
CA ASP A 119 10.86 7.73 7.35
C ASP A 119 11.68 8.85 8.01
N GLU A 120 11.22 10.09 7.86
CA GLU A 120 11.86 11.26 8.46
C GLU A 120 11.89 11.24 9.99
N ASN A 121 11.02 10.46 10.63
CA ASN A 121 10.98 10.26 12.08
C ASN A 121 11.82 9.06 12.54
N GLY A 122 12.42 8.32 11.61
CA GLY A 122 13.17 7.11 11.89
C GLY A 122 12.29 5.86 12.06
N GLU A 123 10.98 5.97 11.81
CA GLU A 123 10.05 4.85 11.87
C GLU A 123 10.14 4.00 10.60
N ARG A 124 10.08 2.69 10.78
CA ARG A 124 10.03 1.74 9.67
C ARG A 124 8.59 1.33 9.37
N PRO A 125 8.25 0.89 8.15
CA PRO A 125 6.92 0.34 7.84
C PRO A 125 6.48 -0.76 8.81
N ILE A 126 7.42 -1.62 9.23
CA ILE A 126 7.14 -2.74 10.13
C ILE A 126 6.88 -2.31 11.58
N ASP A 127 7.29 -1.10 11.98
CA ASP A 127 7.18 -0.61 13.36
C ASP A 127 5.72 -0.29 13.76
N ILE A 128 4.78 -0.29 12.82
CA ILE A 128 3.35 -0.16 13.13
C ILE A 128 2.76 -1.42 13.80
N ILE A 129 3.38 -2.59 13.58
CA ILE A 129 2.93 -3.87 14.16
C ILE A 129 2.90 -3.84 15.70
N PRO A 130 4.00 -3.47 16.40
CA PRO A 130 3.99 -3.36 17.85
C PRO A 130 3.08 -2.25 18.38
N VAL A 131 2.86 -1.17 17.61
CA VAL A 131 1.93 -0.09 17.98
C VAL A 131 0.50 -0.64 18.11
N TYR A 132 0.04 -1.44 17.14
CA TYR A 132 -1.27 -2.10 17.22
C TYR A 132 -1.37 -3.20 18.27
N ALA A 133 -0.29 -3.93 18.50
CA ALA A 133 -0.30 -5.06 19.42
C ALA A 133 -0.73 -4.65 20.84
N GLY A 134 -0.15 -3.57 21.37
CA GLY A 134 -0.43 -3.04 22.71
C GLY A 134 -0.10 -3.98 23.88
N SER A 135 0.29 -5.24 23.62
CA SER A 135 0.69 -6.24 24.61
C SER A 135 1.64 -7.28 23.99
N PRO A 136 2.53 -7.91 24.78
CA PRO A 136 3.42 -8.97 24.29
C PRO A 136 2.68 -10.16 23.68
N GLU A 137 1.51 -10.53 24.24
CA GLU A 137 0.69 -11.63 23.71
C GLU A 137 0.18 -11.31 22.29
N ASN A 138 -0.37 -10.12 22.09
CA ASN A 138 -0.85 -9.70 20.77
C ASN A 138 0.31 -9.49 19.79
N LEU A 139 1.46 -9.02 20.25
CA LEU A 139 2.64 -8.88 19.41
C LEU A 139 3.09 -10.25 18.90
N ASN A 140 3.11 -11.28 19.75
CA ASN A 140 3.42 -12.64 19.34
C ASN A 140 2.39 -13.19 18.35
N LYS A 141 1.10 -12.87 18.50
CA LYS A 141 0.05 -13.22 17.52
C LYS A 141 0.31 -12.57 16.17
N LEU A 142 0.55 -11.25 16.13
CA LEU A 142 0.83 -10.53 14.89
C LEU A 142 2.13 -11.00 14.22
N LYS A 143 3.20 -11.21 15.00
CA LYS A 143 4.45 -11.84 14.53
C LYS A 143 4.16 -13.20 13.89
N SER A 144 3.33 -14.04 14.53
CA SER A 144 2.95 -15.34 13.97
C SER A 144 2.17 -15.25 12.66
N ILE A 145 1.30 -14.25 12.51
CA ILE A 145 0.52 -14.03 11.28
C ILE A 145 1.44 -13.63 10.13
N PHE A 146 2.35 -12.68 10.36
CA PHE A 146 3.18 -12.12 9.29
C PHE A 146 4.49 -12.88 9.06
N ARG A 147 4.83 -13.90 9.88
CA ARG A 147 6.07 -14.68 9.74
C ARG A 147 6.22 -15.36 8.38
N ALA A 148 5.11 -15.74 7.73
CA ALA A 148 5.16 -16.31 6.38
C ALA A 148 5.63 -15.29 5.32
N LEU A 149 5.32 -14.00 5.54
CA LEU A 149 5.69 -12.91 4.64
C LEU A 149 7.08 -12.32 4.98
N ILE A 150 7.42 -12.28 6.28
CA ILE A 150 8.67 -11.75 6.81
C ILE A 150 9.27 -12.80 7.76
N PRO A 151 10.09 -13.75 7.26
CA PRO A 151 10.60 -14.85 8.06
C PRO A 151 11.45 -14.43 9.26
N ASN A 152 12.15 -13.30 9.17
CA ASN A 152 13.00 -12.71 10.22
C ASN A 152 12.27 -11.65 11.07
N ILE A 153 10.92 -11.62 11.08
CA ILE A 153 10.13 -10.61 11.80
C ILE A 153 10.47 -10.50 13.29
N ASP A 154 10.82 -11.61 13.93
CA ASP A 154 11.22 -11.64 15.34
C ASP A 154 12.50 -10.84 15.60
N GLU A 155 13.44 -10.82 14.63
CA GLU A 155 14.68 -10.06 14.70
C GLU A 155 14.46 -8.58 14.42
N LEU A 156 13.63 -8.27 13.42
CA LEU A 156 13.30 -6.90 13.03
C LEU A 156 12.54 -6.14 14.12
N LEU A 157 11.71 -6.85 14.89
CA LEU A 157 10.89 -6.32 15.99
C LEU A 157 11.39 -6.77 17.37
N LYS A 158 12.71 -6.90 17.57
CA LYS A 158 13.28 -7.06 18.91
C LYS A 158 12.97 -5.80 19.72
N GLU A 159 12.53 -5.99 20.96
CA GLU A 159 12.31 -4.90 21.92
C GLU A 159 13.61 -4.08 22.05
N GLN A 160 13.54 -2.77 21.78
CA GLN A 160 14.63 -1.83 22.07
C GLN A 160 14.71 -1.56 23.57
#